data_AF-A0A956E4Q9-F1
#
_entry.id   AF-A0A956E4Q9-F1
#
_cell.length_a   1.000
_cell.length_b   1.000
_cell.length_c   1.000
_cell.angle_alpha   90.00
_cell.angle_beta   90.00
_cell.angle_gamma   90.00
#
_symmetry.space_group_name_H-M   'P 1'
#
loop_
_entity.id
_entity.type
_entity.pdbx_description
1 polymer ?
#
loop_
_entity_poly.entity_id
_entity_poly.type
_entity_poly.pdbx_seq_one_letter_code
_entity_poly.pdbx_strand_id
1 'polypeptide(L)'
;MNDEEMNGLLLLVVESLECSICIFEVALPALEDDAADECARCLCEAKRKRAAYLDAIAELGLDATSDSAERRVVRYRAQSLIDLMHLAEAELPTTERELIARKLVEETKHKLALSLAELARLVDEPAGGSRQTGTRFFRGCQGRR
;
A
#
# COMPACT_ATOMS: atom_id res chain seq x y z
N MET A 1 7.09 12.70 -15.44
CA MET A 1 6.37 11.44 -15.63
C MET A 1 5.25 11.68 -16.62
N ASN A 2 5.06 10.79 -17.59
CA ASN A 2 3.92 10.87 -18.51
C ASN A 2 2.66 10.23 -17.89
N ASP A 3 1.50 10.41 -18.53
CA ASP A 3 0.23 9.93 -18.01
C ASP A 3 0.17 8.39 -17.96
N GLU A 4 0.78 7.69 -18.91
CA GLU A 4 0.82 6.22 -18.93
C GLU A 4 1.62 5.65 -17.75
N GLU A 5 2.78 6.26 -17.45
CA GLU A 5 3.62 5.91 -16.31
C GLU A 5 2.88 6.17 -14.99
N MET A 6 2.22 7.33 -14.85
CA MET A 6 1.42 7.66 -13.67
C MET A 6 0.27 6.65 -13.47
N ASN A 7 -0.45 6.33 -14.54
CA ASN A 7 -1.57 5.37 -14.50
C ASN A 7 -1.08 3.97 -14.13
N GLY A 8 0.05 3.53 -14.69
CA GLY A 8 0.68 2.26 -14.33
C GLY A 8 1.06 2.20 -12.85
N LEU A 9 1.60 3.29 -12.31
CA LEU A 9 1.93 3.40 -10.88
C LEU A 9 0.69 3.35 -9.98
N LEU A 10 -0.40 4.03 -10.34
CA LEU A 10 -1.67 3.97 -9.58
C LEU A 10 -2.21 2.54 -9.50
N LEU A 11 -2.19 1.79 -10.62
CA LEU A 11 -2.60 0.40 -10.63
C LEU A 11 -1.68 -0.48 -9.77
N LEU A 12 -0.36 -0.21 -9.79
CA LEU A 12 0.62 -0.93 -8.98
C LEU A 12 0.44 -0.66 -7.47
N VAL A 13 -0.01 0.53 -7.08
CA VAL A 13 -0.37 0.85 -5.69
C VAL A 13 -1.51 0.00 -5.19
N VAL A 14 -2.59 -0.08 -5.99
CA VAL A 14 -3.75 -0.88 -5.62
C VAL A 14 -3.36 -2.33 -5.47
N GLU A 15 -2.57 -2.87 -6.41
CA GLU A 15 -2.04 -4.23 -6.32
C GLU A 15 -1.23 -4.44 -5.03
N SER A 16 -0.36 -3.48 -4.69
CA SER A 16 0.47 -3.54 -3.48
C SER A 16 -0.37 -3.48 -2.21
N LEU A 17 -1.44 -2.68 -2.19
CA LEU A 17 -2.39 -2.58 -1.08
C LEU A 17 -3.20 -3.86 -0.92
N GLU A 18 -3.71 -4.43 -2.02
CA GLU A 18 -4.43 -5.71 -2.03
C GLU A 18 -3.56 -6.84 -1.50
N CYS A 19 -2.34 -6.94 -2.00
CA CYS A 19 -1.36 -7.90 -1.53
C CYS A 19 -1.05 -7.72 -0.02
N SER A 20 -0.87 -6.47 0.42
CA SER A 20 -0.61 -6.18 1.84
C SER A 20 -1.80 -6.56 2.73
N ILE A 21 -3.03 -6.31 2.27
CA ILE A 21 -4.26 -6.71 2.97
C ILE A 21 -4.28 -8.22 3.18
N CYS A 22 -4.03 -9.01 2.13
CA CYS A 22 -3.99 -10.46 2.24
C CYS A 22 -2.93 -10.93 3.24
N ILE A 23 -1.72 -10.35 3.20
CA ILE A 23 -0.65 -10.70 4.15
C ILE A 23 -1.05 -10.39 5.59
N PHE A 24 -1.66 -9.23 5.84
CA PHE A 24 -2.13 -8.88 7.19
C PHE A 24 -3.25 -9.81 7.65
N GLU A 25 -4.17 -10.19 6.77
CA GLU A 25 -5.28 -11.10 7.10
C GLU A 25 -4.80 -12.50 7.47
N VAL A 26 -3.76 -13.03 6.81
CA VAL A 26 -3.18 -14.34 7.16
C VAL A 26 -2.25 -14.29 8.37
N ALA A 27 -1.60 -13.15 8.62
CA ALA A 27 -0.70 -13.01 9.77
C ALA A 27 -1.48 -12.76 11.08
N LEU A 28 -2.57 -12.01 11.03
CA LEU A 28 -3.32 -11.55 12.21
C LEU A 28 -3.72 -12.68 13.19
N PRO A 29 -4.21 -13.86 12.74
CA PRO A 29 -4.63 -14.92 13.66
C PRO A 29 -3.48 -15.51 14.50
N ALA A 30 -2.24 -15.36 14.06
CA ALA A 30 -1.05 -15.86 14.75
C ALA A 30 -0.42 -14.83 15.70
N LEU A 31 -1.00 -13.62 15.81
CA LEU A 31 -0.47 -12.53 16.62
C LEU A 31 -1.27 -12.37 17.91
N GLU A 32 -0.56 -11.96 18.98
CA GLU A 32 -1.15 -11.62 20.27
C GLU A 32 -0.77 -10.18 20.70
N ASP A 33 -1.50 -9.66 21.68
CA ASP A 33 -1.28 -8.36 22.33
C ASP A 33 -1.06 -7.20 21.33
N ASP A 34 -0.08 -6.34 21.61
CA ASP A 34 0.26 -5.14 20.84
C ASP A 34 0.51 -5.43 19.35
N ALA A 35 0.99 -6.64 19.01
CA ALA A 35 1.27 -6.99 17.62
C ALA A 35 -0.01 -7.26 16.83
N ALA A 36 -1.03 -7.87 17.45
CA ALA A 36 -2.33 -8.05 16.85
C ALA A 36 -3.01 -6.69 16.61
N ASP A 37 -2.95 -5.80 17.60
CA ASP A 37 -3.50 -4.43 17.50
C ASP A 37 -2.78 -3.59 16.43
N GLU A 38 -1.46 -3.70 16.33
CA GLU A 38 -0.70 -3.06 15.26
C GLU A 38 -1.10 -3.60 13.88
N CYS A 39 -1.14 -4.93 13.71
CA CYS A 39 -1.54 -5.55 12.46
C CYS A 39 -2.95 -5.15 12.04
N ALA A 40 -3.91 -5.13 12.97
CA ALA A 40 -5.28 -4.71 12.72
C ALA A 40 -5.38 -3.24 12.26
N ARG A 41 -4.57 -2.35 12.85
CA ARG A 41 -4.48 -0.95 12.40
C ARG A 41 -3.92 -0.84 10.99
N CYS A 42 -2.83 -1.56 10.68
CA CYS A 42 -2.25 -1.60 9.34
C CYS A 42 -3.25 -2.14 8.31
N LEU A 43 -4.00 -3.20 8.64
CA LEU A 43 -5.05 -3.77 7.79
C LEU A 43 -6.16 -2.74 7.50
N CYS A 44 -6.64 -2.06 8.54
CA CYS A 44 -7.66 -1.03 8.40
C CYS A 44 -7.19 0.14 7.51
N GLU A 45 -5.96 0.61 7.72
CA GLU A 45 -5.37 1.66 6.91
C GLU A 45 -5.20 1.23 5.45
N ALA A 46 -4.69 0.03 5.20
CA ALA A 46 -4.51 -0.50 3.85
C ALA A 46 -5.85 -0.62 3.12
N LYS A 47 -6.91 -1.12 3.78
CA LYS A 47 -8.27 -1.19 3.23
C LYS A 47 -8.82 0.19 2.86
N ARG A 48 -8.63 1.19 3.75
CA ARG A 48 -9.06 2.57 3.48
C ARG A 48 -8.33 3.17 2.29
N LYS A 49 -7.00 3.03 2.23
CA LYS A 49 -6.21 3.53 1.10
C LYS A 49 -6.60 2.84 -0.20
N ARG A 50 -6.80 1.52 -0.18
CA ARG A 50 -7.23 0.76 -1.35
C ARG A 50 -8.52 1.33 -1.93
N ALA A 51 -9.52 1.58 -1.08
CA ALA A 51 -10.78 2.17 -1.52
C ALA A 51 -10.56 3.54 -2.19
N ALA A 52 -9.77 4.42 -1.55
CA ALA A 52 -9.48 5.75 -2.11
C ALA A 52 -8.76 5.69 -3.47
N TYR A 53 -7.81 4.76 -3.65
CA TYR A 53 -7.12 4.60 -4.94
C TYR A 53 -8.02 3.98 -6.00
N LEU A 54 -8.90 3.05 -5.64
CA LEU A 54 -9.89 2.50 -6.57
C LEU A 54 -10.89 3.56 -7.04
N ASP A 55 -11.34 4.43 -6.14
CA ASP A 55 -12.19 5.58 -6.48
C ASP A 55 -11.47 6.49 -7.49
N ALA A 56 -10.20 6.83 -7.23
CA ALA A 56 -9.40 7.64 -8.15
C ALA A 56 -9.18 6.97 -9.53
N ILE A 57 -8.92 5.66 -9.56
CA ILE A 57 -8.78 4.88 -10.81
C ILE A 57 -10.09 4.94 -11.61
N ALA A 58 -11.24 4.81 -10.95
CA ALA A 58 -12.55 4.88 -11.58
C ALA A 58 -12.83 6.30 -12.14
N GLU A 59 -12.50 7.35 -11.40
CA GLU A 59 -12.62 8.74 -11.86
C GLU A 59 -11.76 9.03 -13.10
N LEU A 60 -10.59 8.40 -13.19
CA LEU A 60 -9.68 8.50 -14.36
C LEU A 60 -10.09 7.60 -15.53
N GLY A 61 -11.15 6.79 -15.40
CA GLY A 61 -11.60 5.86 -16.42
C GLY A 61 -10.62 4.72 -16.70
N LEU A 62 -9.75 4.39 -15.74
CA LEU A 62 -8.77 3.33 -15.86
C LEU A 62 -9.37 1.97 -15.52
N ASP A 63 -8.90 0.92 -16.21
CA ASP A 63 -9.26 -0.45 -15.88
C ASP A 63 -8.40 -0.98 -14.72
N ALA A 64 -8.99 -1.03 -13.52
CA ALA A 64 -8.37 -1.58 -12.32
C ALA A 64 -7.93 -3.05 -12.47
N THR A 65 -8.48 -3.78 -13.44
CA THR A 65 -8.18 -5.20 -13.69
C THR A 65 -7.06 -5.42 -14.71
N SER A 66 -6.58 -4.35 -15.35
CA SER A 66 -5.51 -4.40 -16.35
C SER A 66 -4.24 -5.07 -15.81
N ASP A 67 -3.81 -6.15 -16.46
CA ASP A 67 -2.65 -6.91 -16.00
C ASP A 67 -1.32 -6.33 -16.53
N SER A 68 -0.28 -6.36 -15.70
CA SER A 68 1.08 -5.91 -16.06
C SER A 68 2.15 -6.85 -15.47
N ALA A 69 3.37 -6.78 -16.01
CA ALA A 69 4.48 -7.58 -15.49
C ALA A 69 4.81 -7.20 -14.04
N GLU A 70 4.80 -5.91 -13.72
CA GLU A 70 5.04 -5.34 -12.41
C GLU A 70 3.99 -5.82 -11.40
N ARG A 71 2.70 -5.78 -11.79
CA ARG A 71 1.60 -6.29 -10.95
C ARG A 71 1.74 -7.79 -10.67
N ARG A 72 2.11 -8.59 -11.68
CA ARG A 72 2.38 -10.02 -11.49
C ARG A 72 3.54 -10.28 -10.51
N VAL A 73 4.60 -9.48 -10.57
CA VAL A 73 5.74 -9.58 -9.63
C VAL A 73 5.28 -9.29 -8.19
N VAL A 74 4.47 -8.24 -8.00
CA VAL A 74 3.91 -7.90 -6.68
C VAL A 74 3.03 -9.04 -6.14
N ARG A 75 2.11 -9.58 -6.96
CA ARG A 75 1.27 -10.73 -6.59
C ARG A 75 2.07 -11.97 -6.24
N TYR A 76 3.03 -12.34 -7.09
CA TYR A 76 3.88 -13.51 -6.85
C TYR A 76 4.63 -13.41 -5.52
N ARG A 77 5.17 -12.23 -5.26
CA ARG A 77 5.88 -11.95 -4.01
C ARG A 77 4.96 -12.03 -2.80
N ALA A 78 3.75 -11.48 -2.89
CA ALA A 78 2.77 -11.56 -1.81
C ALA A 78 2.32 -13.01 -1.57
N GLN A 79 2.05 -13.76 -2.63
CA GLN A 79 1.70 -15.17 -2.56
C GLN A 79 2.79 -15.99 -1.86
N SER A 80 4.06 -15.73 -2.16
CA SER A 80 5.18 -16.42 -1.52
C SER A 80 5.23 -16.19 0.00
N LEU A 81 4.85 -15.00 0.46
CA LEU A 81 4.78 -14.66 1.89
C LEU A 81 3.55 -15.29 2.57
N ILE A 82 2.42 -15.33 1.87
CA ILE A 82 1.21 -16.01 2.32
C ILE A 82 1.46 -17.52 2.45
N ASP A 83 2.10 -18.13 1.46
CA ASP A 83 2.47 -19.55 1.48
C ASP A 83 3.43 -19.87 2.62
N LEU A 84 4.38 -18.97 2.91
CA LEU A 84 5.27 -19.10 4.08
C LEU A 84 4.47 -19.08 5.39
N MET A 85 3.46 -18.21 5.51
CA MET A 85 2.61 -18.14 6.70
C MET A 85 1.77 -19.42 6.87
N HIS A 86 1.19 -19.93 5.78
CA HIS A 86 0.45 -21.20 5.80
C HIS A 86 1.33 -22.39 6.16
N LEU A 87 2.56 -22.44 5.63
CA LEU A 87 3.53 -23.48 5.99
C LEU A 87 3.92 -23.38 7.46
N ALA A 88 4.16 -22.16 7.97
CA ALA A 88 4.41 -21.94 9.38
C ALA A 88 3.22 -22.42 10.23
N GLU A 89 1.99 -22.12 9.82
CA GLU A 89 0.78 -22.53 10.51
C GLU A 89 0.66 -24.06 10.65
N ALA A 90 1.02 -24.78 9.60
CA ALA A 90 0.96 -26.24 9.53
C ALA A 90 2.09 -26.94 10.30
N GLU A 91 3.32 -26.40 10.24
CA GLU A 91 4.52 -27.14 10.64
C GLU A 91 5.16 -26.65 11.95
N LEU A 92 4.88 -25.41 12.38
CA LEU A 92 5.61 -24.77 13.46
C LEU A 92 4.80 -24.61 14.77
N PRO A 93 5.45 -24.72 15.93
CA PRO A 93 4.93 -24.28 17.23
C PRO A 93 4.41 -22.82 17.23
N THR A 94 3.44 -22.53 18.10
CA THR A 94 2.81 -21.20 18.24
C THR A 94 3.80 -20.04 18.33
N THR A 95 4.85 -20.15 19.15
CA THR A 95 5.84 -19.07 19.33
C THR A 95 6.61 -18.74 18.05
N GLU A 96 6.91 -19.74 17.23
CA GLU A 96 7.65 -19.56 15.97
C GLU A 96 6.73 -19.01 14.86
N ARG A 97 5.47 -19.44 14.85
CA ARG A 97 4.42 -18.88 13.98
C ARG A 97 4.20 -17.40 14.25
N GLU A 98 4.10 -17.03 15.53
CA GLU A 98 3.95 -15.63 15.92
C GLU A 98 5.16 -14.79 15.49
N LEU A 99 6.38 -15.32 15.65
CA LEU A 99 7.59 -14.62 15.21
C LEU A 99 7.59 -14.36 13.69
N ILE A 100 7.17 -15.36 12.90
CA ILE A 100 7.04 -15.24 11.44
C ILE A 100 5.97 -14.20 11.10
N ALA A 101 4.80 -14.27 11.73
CA ALA A 101 3.72 -13.31 11.52
C ALA A 101 4.16 -11.87 11.84
N ARG A 102 4.86 -11.66 12.96
CA ARG A 102 5.40 -10.34 13.35
C ARG A 102 6.34 -9.79 12.26
N LYS A 103 7.24 -10.63 11.76
CA LYS A 103 8.19 -10.23 10.71
C LYS A 103 7.50 -9.95 9.37
N LEU A 104 6.51 -10.75 9.00
CA LEU A 104 5.70 -10.52 7.80
C LEU A 104 4.98 -9.17 7.87
N VAL A 105 4.36 -8.84 9.02
CA VAL A 105 3.68 -7.55 9.22
C VAL A 105 4.68 -6.41 9.14
N GLU A 106 5.81 -6.50 9.82
CA GLU A 106 6.84 -5.45 9.83
C GLU A 106 7.37 -5.18 8.41
N GLU A 107 7.77 -6.23 7.69
CA GLU A 107 8.29 -6.10 6.33
C GLU A 107 7.25 -5.54 5.36
N THR A 108 6.01 -5.99 5.47
CA THR A 108 4.90 -5.54 4.61
C THR A 108 4.59 -4.08 4.86
N LYS A 109 4.46 -3.68 6.13
CA LYS A 109 4.26 -2.29 6.55
C LYS A 109 5.38 -1.38 6.04
N HIS A 110 6.63 -1.78 6.24
CA HIS A 110 7.78 -0.97 5.84
C HIS A 110 7.83 -0.76 4.33
N LYS A 111 7.63 -1.83 3.55
CA LYS A 111 7.71 -1.76 2.08
C LYS A 111 6.54 -0.99 1.49
N LEU A 112 5.32 -1.18 2.02
CA LEU A 112 4.15 -0.39 1.63
C LEU A 112 4.37 1.10 1.91
N ALA A 113 4.92 1.46 3.07
CA ALA A 113 5.21 2.84 3.41
C ALA A 113 6.23 3.48 2.47
N LEU A 114 7.29 2.75 2.09
CA LEU A 114 8.27 3.20 1.11
C LEU A 114 7.64 3.44 -0.26
N SER A 115 6.86 2.48 -0.78
CA SER A 115 6.20 2.62 -2.09
C SER A 115 5.26 3.82 -2.12
N LEU A 116 4.46 4.02 -1.07
CA LEU A 116 3.55 5.18 -0.99
C LEU A 116 4.31 6.51 -0.86
N ALA A 117 5.43 6.53 -0.13
CA ALA A 117 6.25 7.74 0.01
C ALA A 117 6.97 8.10 -1.29
N GLU A 118 7.44 7.11 -2.05
CA GLU A 118 8.06 7.31 -3.36
C GLU A 118 7.05 7.91 -4.35
N LEU A 119 5.82 7.41 -4.34
CA LEU A 119 4.76 7.96 -5.20
C LEU A 119 4.38 9.38 -4.83
N ALA A 120 4.27 9.69 -3.54
CA ALA A 120 4.03 11.06 -3.09
C ALA A 120 5.13 12.00 -3.62
N ARG A 121 6.39 11.57 -3.59
CA ARG A 121 7.50 12.35 -4.17
C ARG A 121 7.39 12.53 -5.68
N LEU A 122 7.03 11.48 -6.42
CA LEU A 122 6.87 11.54 -7.87
C LEU A 122 5.71 12.45 -8.31
N VAL A 123 4.67 12.57 -7.47
CA VAL A 123 3.54 13.49 -7.69
C VAL A 123 3.93 14.94 -7.34
N ASP A 124 4.79 15.13 -6.34
CA ASP A 124 5.25 16.46 -5.90
C ASP A 124 6.39 17.04 -6.78
N GLU A 125 7.07 16.23 -7.59
CA GLU A 125 8.12 16.73 -8.50
C GLU A 125 7.51 17.54 -9.66
N PRO A 126 7.79 18.86 -9.77
CA PRO A 126 7.31 19.65 -10.88
C PRO A 126 7.99 19.18 -12.17
N ALA A 127 7.18 18.90 -13.19
CA ALA A 127 7.66 18.58 -14.53
C ALA A 127 8.46 19.75 -15.13
N GLY A 128 9.79 19.72 -15.01
CA GLY A 128 10.73 20.47 -15.86
C GLY A 128 10.99 21.93 -15.49
N GLY A 129 12.24 22.34 -15.69
CA GLY A 129 12.75 23.66 -15.35
C GLY A 129 12.16 24.84 -16.11
N SER A 130 12.29 25.99 -15.45
CA SER A 130 12.08 27.37 -15.93
C SER A 130 10.66 27.77 -16.33
N ARG A 131 9.97 28.43 -15.39
CA ARG A 131 9.65 29.87 -15.51
C ARG A 131 9.42 30.47 -14.12
N GLN A 132 10.21 31.48 -13.81
CA GLN A 132 9.91 32.46 -12.78
C GLN A 132 8.56 33.15 -13.05
N THR A 133 8.05 33.80 -11.99
CA THR A 133 6.83 34.62 -11.85
C THR A 133 5.62 33.82 -11.37
N GLY A 134 5.02 34.08 -10.22
CA GLY A 134 5.33 34.96 -9.10
C GLY A 134 4.21 34.81 -8.07
N THR A 135 4.54 34.95 -6.79
CA THR A 135 3.68 35.51 -5.72
C THR A 135 2.15 35.30 -5.81
N ARG A 136 1.55 34.50 -4.91
CA ARG A 136 0.94 34.98 -3.63
C ARG A 136 -0.10 34.04 -2.99
N PHE A 137 0.01 34.00 -1.65
CA PHE A 137 -1.03 33.99 -0.61
C PHE A 137 -1.77 32.70 -0.20
N PHE A 138 -1.32 32.17 0.95
CA PHE A 138 -2.15 31.69 2.06
C PHE A 138 -3.24 32.70 2.47
N ARG A 139 -4.50 32.25 2.52
CA ARG A 139 -5.66 32.69 3.34
C ARG A 139 -6.91 32.08 2.67
N GLY A 140 -7.85 31.41 3.30
CA GLY A 140 -8.19 31.15 4.69
C GLY A 140 -9.67 30.75 4.68
N CYS A 141 -10.06 29.71 5.42
CA CYS A 141 -11.47 29.36 5.63
C CYS A 141 -11.82 29.54 7.11
N GLN A 142 -12.08 30.78 7.51
CA GLN A 142 -13.01 31.05 8.61
C GLN A 142 -14.33 31.48 7.97
N GLY A 143 -15.27 30.52 7.92
CA GLY A 143 -16.66 30.74 7.55
C GLY A 143 -17.49 31.00 8.80
N ARG A 144 -18.14 32.16 8.81
CA ARG A 144 -19.03 32.70 9.84
C ARG A 144 -20.25 31.80 10.10
N ARG A 145 -20.68 31.74 11.37
CA ARG A 145 -22.07 32.00 11.76
C ARG A 145 -22.06 32.85 13.01
#